data_AF-A0A821DHT8-F1
#
_entry.id   AF-A0A821DHT8-F1
#
_cell.length_a   1.000
_cell.length_b   1.000
_cell.length_c   1.000
_cell.angle_alpha   90.00
_cell.angle_beta   90.00
_cell.angle_gamma   90.00
#
_symmetry.space_group_name_H-M   'P 1'
#
loop_
_entity.id
_entity.type
_entity.pdbx_description
1 polymer ?
#
loop_
_entity_poly.entity_id
_entity_poly.type
_entity_poly.pdbx_seq_one_letter_code
_entity_poly.pdbx_strand_id
1 'polypeptide(L)'
;MVKKSEQEDLVNDIESLQFTQDERIFIIGSDLFVKKWPKTELNFIEYFQNEWLTAHNAWYEGVGHFIPRTNNTLEATNNVIKKGKYTS
;
A
#
# COMPACT_ATOMS: atom_id res chain seq x y z
N MET A 1 18.84 8.21 3.28
CA MET A 1 18.21 7.86 4.57
C MET A 1 17.01 8.77 4.69
N VAL A 2 15.81 8.23 4.45
CA VAL A 2 14.56 9.00 4.45
C VAL A 2 14.25 9.45 5.87
N LYS A 3 13.79 10.69 6.03
CA LYS A 3 13.39 11.18 7.34
C LYS A 3 12.12 10.44 7.74
N LYS A 4 12.05 9.99 8.99
CA LYS A 4 10.93 9.18 9.51
C LYS A 4 9.54 9.75 9.17
N SER A 5 9.41 11.08 9.12
CA SER A 5 8.18 11.78 8.73
C SER A 5 7.79 11.59 7.25
N GLU A 6 8.74 11.54 6.33
CA GLU A 6 8.46 11.37 4.90
C GLU A 6 7.98 9.94 4.58
N GLN A 7 8.45 8.96 5.34
CA GLN A 7 7.96 7.59 5.25
C GLN A 7 6.53 7.47 5.78
N GLU A 8 6.22 8.14 6.90
CA GLU A 8 4.86 8.21 7.45
C GLU A 8 3.89 8.85 6.44
N ASP A 9 4.29 9.96 5.81
CA ASP A 9 3.50 10.63 4.78
C ASP A 9 3.27 9.74 3.54
N LEU A 10 4.28 8.98 3.12
CA LEU A 10 4.15 8.03 2.01
C LEU A 10 3.14 6.93 2.33
N VAL A 11 3.19 6.37 3.54
CA VAL A 11 2.24 5.34 3.99
C VAL A 11 0.83 5.90 4.06
N ASN A 12 0.65 7.11 4.60
CA ASN A 12 -0.65 7.78 4.67
C ASN A 12 -1.26 8.01 3.28
N ASP A 13 -0.45 8.38 2.29
CA ASP A 13 -0.93 8.51 0.91
C ASP A 13 -1.35 7.16 0.31
N ILE A 14 -0.62 6.07 0.59
CA ILE A 14 -0.99 4.71 0.15
C ILE A 14 -2.31 4.28 0.79
N GLU A 15 -2.47 4.51 2.09
CA GLU A 15 -3.72 4.22 2.80
C GLU A 15 -4.89 5.03 2.21
N SER A 16 -4.66 6.30 1.87
CA SER A 16 -5.68 7.14 1.23
C SER A 16 -6.14 6.58 -0.12
N LEU A 17 -5.20 6.06 -0.93
CA LEU A 17 -5.54 5.33 -2.16
C LEU A 17 -6.33 4.06 -1.86
N GLN A 18 -5.93 3.29 -0.84
CA GLN A 18 -6.61 2.06 -0.44
C GLN A 18 -8.07 2.29 -0.06
N PHE A 19 -8.35 3.32 0.76
CA PHE A 19 -9.69 3.63 1.27
C PHE A 19 -10.61 4.31 0.25
N THR A 20 -10.09 4.61 -0.94
CA THR A 20 -10.89 5.24 -1.98
C THR A 20 -12.04 4.30 -2.41
N GLN A 21 -13.26 4.83 -2.53
CA GLN A 21 -14.43 4.09 -2.99
C GLN A 21 -14.84 4.37 -4.44
N ASP A 22 -14.41 5.50 -5.02
CA ASP A 22 -14.68 5.86 -6.42
C ASP A 22 -13.43 5.60 -7.28
N GLU A 23 -13.60 4.79 -8.33
CA GLU A 23 -12.54 4.45 -9.29
C GLU A 23 -11.86 5.69 -9.89
N ARG A 24 -12.61 6.75 -10.19
CA ARG A 24 -12.06 7.98 -10.77
C ARG A 24 -11.17 8.71 -9.78
N ILE A 25 -11.55 8.72 -8.50
CA ILE A 25 -10.71 9.28 -7.44
C ILE A 25 -9.43 8.46 -7.30
N PHE A 26 -9.52 7.13 -7.40
CA PHE A 26 -8.35 6.26 -7.32
C PHE A 26 -7.38 6.49 -8.48
N ILE A 27 -7.88 6.62 -9.71
CA ILE A 27 -7.07 6.90 -10.90
C ILE A 27 -6.37 8.27 -10.75
N ILE A 28 -7.12 9.32 -10.39
CA ILE A 28 -6.54 10.66 -10.21
C ILE A 28 -5.52 10.68 -9.06
N GLY A 29 -5.84 10.03 -7.95
CA GLY A 29 -4.96 9.91 -6.80
C GLY A 29 -3.66 9.19 -7.14
N SER A 30 -3.75 8.10 -7.92
CA SER A 30 -2.60 7.32 -8.39
C SER A 30 -1.64 8.18 -9.23
N ASP A 31 -2.19 8.97 -10.15
CA ASP A 31 -1.44 9.93 -10.96
C ASP A 31 -0.72 10.99 -10.11
N LEU A 32 -1.40 11.51 -9.08
CA LEU A 32 -0.83 12.49 -8.16
C LEU A 32 0.26 11.88 -7.26
N PHE A 33 0.06 10.65 -6.81
CA PHE A 33 1.02 9.90 -5.99
C PHE A 33 2.36 9.73 -6.71
N VAL A 34 2.34 9.24 -7.96
CA VAL A 34 3.57 9.04 -8.76
C VAL A 34 4.28 10.37 -9.02
N LYS A 35 3.54 11.47 -9.19
CA LYS A 35 4.12 12.82 -9.37
C LYS A 35 4.75 13.37 -8.09
N LYS A 36 4.23 13.02 -6.90
CA LYS A 36 4.67 13.54 -5.60
C LYS A 36 5.98 12.92 -5.11
N TRP A 37 6.18 11.62 -5.31
CA TRP A 37 7.27 10.85 -4.68
C TRP A 37 8.55 10.55 -5.50
N PRO A 38 8.83 11.10 -6.69
CA PRO A 38 9.91 10.60 -7.55
C PRO A 38 11.34 10.95 -7.09
N LYS A 39 11.54 11.68 -5.98
CA LYS A 39 12.88 12.15 -5.55
C LYS A 39 13.46 11.43 -4.34
N THR A 40 12.64 10.83 -3.48
CA THR A 40 13.09 10.20 -2.23
C THR A 40 13.09 8.68 -2.30
N GLU A 41 12.22 8.09 -3.12
CA GLU A 41 11.96 6.63 -3.14
C GLU A 41 11.74 6.08 -4.56
N LEU A 42 12.52 6.55 -5.55
CA LEU A 42 12.30 6.26 -6.98
C LEU A 42 12.08 4.77 -7.29
N ASN A 43 12.93 3.89 -6.75
CA ASN A 43 12.82 2.44 -6.99
C ASN A 43 11.51 1.85 -6.44
N PHE A 44 11.08 2.31 -5.26
CA PHE A 44 9.82 1.87 -4.67
C PHE A 44 8.64 2.41 -5.47
N ILE A 45 8.68 3.67 -5.90
CA ILE A 45 7.59 4.28 -6.67
C ILE A 45 7.43 3.63 -8.04
N GLU A 46 8.55 3.35 -8.73
CA GLU A 46 8.52 2.61 -10.00
C GLU A 46 7.94 1.20 -9.83
N TYR A 47 8.40 0.47 -8.81
CA TYR A 47 7.83 -0.83 -8.46
C TYR A 47 6.33 -0.73 -8.15
N PHE A 48 5.93 0.24 -7.31
CA PHE A 48 4.56 0.40 -6.87
C PHE A 48 3.63 0.76 -8.03
N GLN A 49 4.09 1.62 -8.95
CA GLN A 49 3.35 1.96 -10.15
C GLN A 49 3.12 0.73 -11.05
N ASN A 50 4.17 -0.05 -11.30
CA ASN A 50 4.10 -1.20 -12.20
C ASN A 50 3.24 -2.32 -11.59
N GLU A 51 3.45 -2.65 -10.33
CA GLU A 51 2.76 -3.77 -9.69
C GLU A 51 1.36 -3.38 -9.22
N TRP A 52 1.23 -2.30 -8.44
CA TRP A 52 0.00 -2.02 -7.70
C TRP A 52 -0.91 -1.01 -8.40
N LEU A 53 -0.38 -0.13 -9.25
CA LEU A 53 -1.21 0.81 -10.01
C LEU A 53 -1.56 0.30 -11.41
N THR A 54 -0.77 -0.64 -11.95
CA THR A 54 -0.94 -1.16 -13.32
C THR A 54 -1.35 -2.63 -13.34
N ALA A 55 -0.50 -3.55 -12.85
CA ALA A 55 -0.75 -5.00 -12.97
C ALA A 55 -1.85 -5.51 -12.02
N HIS A 56 -1.92 -4.95 -10.80
CA HIS A 56 -2.78 -5.43 -9.72
C HIS A 56 -3.61 -4.31 -9.08
N ASN A 57 -4.19 -3.42 -9.89
CA ASN A 57 -4.94 -2.22 -9.45
C ASN A 57 -6.24 -2.48 -8.66
N ALA A 58 -6.65 -3.73 -8.49
CA ALA A 58 -7.88 -4.12 -7.79
C ALA A 58 -7.79 -4.05 -6.24
N TRP A 59 -6.83 -3.30 -5.69
CA TRP A 59 -6.49 -3.30 -4.26
C TRP A 59 -7.14 -2.16 -3.43
N TYR A 60 -7.85 -1.21 -4.06
CA TYR A 60 -8.59 -0.13 -3.38
C TYR A 60 -10.08 -0.47 -3.15
N GLU A 61 -10.68 0.03 -2.05
CA GLU A 61 -11.99 -0.39 -1.51
C GLU A 61 -13.14 -0.33 -2.52
N GLY A 62 -13.12 0.64 -3.42
CA GLY A 62 -14.12 0.78 -4.48
C GLY A 62 -14.23 -0.38 -5.46
N VAL A 63 -13.23 -1.27 -5.56
CA VAL A 63 -13.24 -2.41 -6.51
C VAL A 63 -14.02 -3.61 -5.99
N GLY A 64 -14.04 -3.81 -4.67
CA GLY A 64 -14.56 -5.04 -4.06
C GLY A 64 -15.52 -4.74 -2.94
N HIS A 65 -16.83 -4.72 -3.24
CA HIS A 65 -17.84 -4.68 -2.19
C HIS A 65 -17.73 -5.93 -1.29
N PHE A 66 -17.60 -5.71 0.02
CA PHE A 66 -17.67 -6.72 1.09
C PHE A 66 -16.48 -7.68 1.26
N ILE A 67 -15.29 -7.39 0.71
CA ILE A 67 -14.08 -8.18 0.99
C ILE A 67 -13.28 -7.49 2.12
N PRO A 68 -13.12 -8.13 3.30
CA PRO A 68 -12.28 -7.58 4.36
C PRO A 68 -10.82 -7.60 3.90
N ARG A 69 -10.22 -6.41 3.77
CA ARG A 69 -8.81 -6.24 3.41
C ARG A 69 -7.93 -5.80 4.57
N THR A 70 -8.23 -6.32 5.76
CA THR A 70 -7.29 -6.20 6.86
C THR A 70 -6.21 -7.26 6.69
N ASN A 71 -4.96 -6.84 6.67
CA ASN A 71 -3.80 -7.74 6.70
C ASN A 71 -3.64 -8.39 8.09
N ASN A 72 -4.48 -8.03 9.07
CA ASN A 72 -4.45 -8.46 10.47
C ASN A 72 -4.18 -9.95 10.63
N THR A 73 -4.79 -10.81 9.81
CA THR A 73 -4.54 -12.26 9.87
C THR A 73 -3.13 -12.63 9.42
N LEU A 74 -2.66 -12.08 8.30
CA LEU A 74 -1.29 -12.30 7.81
C LEU A 74 -0.25 -11.74 8.79
N GLU A 75 -0.49 -10.55 9.33
CA GLU A 75 0.39 -9.93 10.33
C GLU A 75 0.42 -10.74 11.64
N ALA A 76 -0.73 -11.20 12.11
CA ALA A 76 -0.82 -12.06 13.29
C ALA A 76 -0.06 -13.37 13.10
N THR A 77 -0.24 -14.04 11.95
CA THR A 77 0.49 -15.27 11.61
C THR A 77 1.99 -15.02 11.53
N ASN A 78 2.43 -13.94 10.86
CA ASN A 78 3.84 -13.56 10.78
C ASN A 78 4.44 -13.27 12.17
N ASN A 79 3.67 -12.64 13.06
CA ASN A 79 4.08 -12.40 14.43
C ASN A 79 4.28 -13.70 15.22
N VAL A 80 3.40 -14.69 15.05
CA VAL A 80 3.52 -16.00 15.70
C VAL A 80 4.76 -16.75 15.22
N ILE A 81 5.05 -16.71 13.91
CA ILE A 81 6.25 -17.34 13.32
C ILE A 81 7.52 -16.67 13.86
N LYS A 82 7.58 -15.34 13.82
CA LYS A 82 8.74 -14.56 14.30
C LYS A 82 8.97 -14.71 15.81
N LYS A 83 7.92 -14.96 16.59
CA LYS A 83 8.01 -15.18 18.05
C LYS A 83 8.40 -16.62 18.44
N GLY A 84 8.61 -17.52 17.49
CA GLY A 84 9.31 -18.79 17.73
C GLY A 84 8.56 -19.82 18.57
N LYS A 85 7.32 -20.19 18.21
CA LYS A 85 6.65 -21.38 18.78
C LYS A 85 6.95 -22.70 18.06
N TYR A 86 7.95 -22.72 17.17
CA TYR A 86 8.46 -23.93 16.53
C TYR A 86 9.99 -24.01 16.68
N THR A 87 10.46 -24.06 17.92
CA THR A 87 11.71 -24.76 18.24
C THR A 87 11.31 -26.10 18.85
N SER A 88 11.22 -27.13 18.01
CA SER A 88 11.24 -28.55 18.42
C SER A 88 12.63 -29.08 18.16
#